data_AF-A0A847W8C6-F1
#
_entry.id   AF-A0A847W8C6-F1
#
_cell.length_a   1.000
_cell.length_b   1.000
_cell.length_c   1.000
_cell.angle_alpha   90.00
_cell.angle_beta   90.00
_cell.angle_gamma   90.00
#
_symmetry.space_group_name_H-M   'P 1'
#
loop_
_entity.id
_entity.type
_entity.pdbx_description
1 polymer ?
#
loop_
_entity_poly.entity_id
_entity_poly.type
_entity_poly.pdbx_seq_one_letter_code
_entity_poly.pdbx_strand_id
1 'polypeptide(L)'
;MSQRKLLVTHHAPDLDAIGSVWLFKRFDPLNYADAKVAFVDPGDKISLEDCEKNYNCQLHEVTHVDTGLGEFDHHQVERAAPNISASSLVYDYICKHYPDKKDDQALAAVVKHITEIDHFNEINWAEAKEDRFTFSLHSLIHGHEFVNLHNDQSQLNFGLEALDYAYAALTQRYSAKETIKKKGQEFNINIGLCLAIESGNDDTIKLAQIQGYQLVVRKDSEQGFIRIKARPDSKNPDGSSFDLKKLEEAISQLDQSATWFYHASGKMLLNGSSGWRQKKASKLSLKQVVDLIKKIYS
;
A
#
# COMPACT_ATOMS: atom_id res chain seq x y z
N MET A 1 -1.85 -5.49 -35.92
CA MET A 1 -1.97 -4.65 -34.71
C MET A 1 -2.73 -5.48 -33.70
N SER A 2 -2.30 -5.53 -32.43
CA SER A 2 -3.09 -6.20 -31.39
C SER A 2 -4.49 -5.58 -31.39
N GLN A 3 -5.51 -6.43 -31.47
CA GLN A 3 -6.91 -6.03 -31.54
C GLN A 3 -7.30 -5.41 -30.19
N ARG A 4 -7.71 -4.14 -30.18
CA ARG A 4 -7.92 -3.38 -28.93
C ARG A 4 -9.19 -3.87 -28.24
N LYS A 5 -9.06 -4.46 -27.06
CA LYS A 5 -10.22 -4.86 -26.24
C LYS A 5 -10.91 -3.65 -25.62
N LEU A 6 -12.21 -3.80 -25.38
CA LEU A 6 -13.05 -2.85 -24.63
C LEU A 6 -13.40 -3.46 -23.27
N LEU A 7 -13.16 -2.73 -22.19
CA LEU A 7 -13.71 -3.05 -20.87
C LEU A 7 -15.03 -2.30 -20.66
N VAL A 8 -16.01 -2.95 -20.07
CA VAL A 8 -17.32 -2.35 -19.79
C VAL A 8 -17.66 -2.58 -18.32
N THR A 9 -18.03 -1.51 -17.62
CA THR A 9 -18.45 -1.54 -16.21
C THR A 9 -19.69 -0.69 -16.00
N HIS A 10 -20.31 -0.72 -14.82
CA HIS A 10 -21.49 0.11 -14.55
C HIS A 10 -21.16 1.61 -14.36
N HIS A 11 -22.14 2.49 -14.59
CA HIS A 11 -22.11 3.91 -14.20
C HIS A 11 -21.96 4.07 -12.69
N ALA A 12 -21.29 5.14 -12.26
CA ALA A 12 -20.82 5.37 -10.89
C ALA A 12 -20.02 4.17 -10.35
N PRO A 13 -18.90 3.80 -11.02
CA PRO A 13 -18.19 2.56 -10.74
C PRO A 13 -17.67 2.57 -9.30
N ASP A 14 -18.03 1.55 -8.53
CA ASP A 14 -17.57 1.40 -7.16
C ASP A 14 -16.16 0.78 -7.11
N LEU A 15 -15.70 0.40 -5.90
CA LEU A 15 -14.36 -0.15 -5.76
C LEU A 15 -14.21 -1.53 -6.45
N ASP A 16 -15.26 -2.34 -6.60
CA ASP A 16 -15.17 -3.66 -7.22
C ASP A 16 -15.14 -3.56 -8.75
N ALA A 17 -15.98 -2.71 -9.34
CA ALA A 17 -15.91 -2.30 -10.73
C ALA A 17 -14.51 -1.74 -11.09
N ILE A 18 -14.03 -0.78 -10.31
CA ILE A 18 -12.72 -0.15 -10.52
C ILE A 18 -11.59 -1.19 -10.35
N GLY A 19 -11.67 -2.02 -9.31
CA GLY A 19 -10.71 -3.08 -9.02
C GLY A 19 -10.57 -4.07 -10.18
N SER A 20 -11.69 -4.49 -10.76
CA SER A 20 -11.74 -5.37 -11.93
C SER A 20 -11.04 -4.76 -13.15
N VAL A 21 -11.34 -3.49 -13.46
CA VAL A 21 -10.67 -2.76 -14.56
C VAL A 21 -9.17 -2.62 -14.29
N TRP A 22 -8.79 -2.25 -13.07
CA TRP A 22 -7.38 -2.11 -12.66
C TRP A 22 -6.62 -3.43 -12.86
N LEU A 23 -7.18 -4.55 -12.41
CA LEU A 23 -6.56 -5.86 -12.53
C LEU A 23 -6.24 -6.23 -13.98
N PHE A 24 -7.20 -6.07 -14.89
CA PHE A 24 -6.98 -6.31 -16.31
C PHE A 24 -5.88 -5.40 -16.88
N LYS A 25 -6.02 -4.09 -16.69
CA LYS A 25 -5.07 -3.12 -17.25
C LYS A 25 -3.65 -3.31 -16.74
N ARG A 26 -3.50 -3.68 -15.46
CA ARG A 26 -2.21 -3.77 -14.79
C ARG A 26 -1.53 -5.14 -14.97
N PHE A 27 -2.29 -6.23 -14.91
CA PHE A 27 -1.75 -7.59 -14.83
C PHE A 27 -2.04 -8.46 -16.07
N ASP A 28 -2.88 -7.99 -17.01
CA ASP A 28 -2.94 -8.51 -18.39
C ASP A 28 -2.69 -7.36 -19.40
N PRO A 29 -1.46 -6.79 -19.40
CA PRO A 29 -1.15 -5.65 -20.24
C PRO A 29 -1.12 -6.01 -21.74
N LEU A 30 -0.95 -7.29 -22.09
CA LEU A 30 -0.91 -7.73 -23.49
C LEU A 30 -2.27 -7.52 -24.17
N ASN A 31 -3.35 -7.76 -23.42
CA ASN A 31 -4.71 -7.64 -23.92
C ASN A 31 -5.38 -6.32 -23.54
N TYR A 32 -5.07 -5.75 -22.36
CA TYR A 32 -5.89 -4.69 -21.78
C TYR A 32 -5.15 -3.40 -21.39
N ALA A 33 -3.83 -3.28 -21.53
CA ALA A 33 -3.11 -2.06 -21.11
C ALA A 33 -3.71 -0.78 -21.69
N ASP A 34 -3.99 -0.79 -22.99
CA ASP A 34 -4.58 0.34 -23.73
C ASP A 34 -6.10 0.18 -23.96
N ALA A 35 -6.75 -0.74 -23.24
CA ALA A 35 -8.19 -0.94 -23.36
C ALA A 35 -8.93 0.35 -22.99
N LYS A 36 -9.88 0.73 -23.84
CA LYS A 36 -10.87 1.75 -23.48
C LYS A 36 -11.82 1.17 -22.44
N VAL A 37 -12.48 2.07 -21.70
CA VAL A 37 -13.53 1.69 -20.76
C VAL A 37 -14.83 2.36 -21.21
N ALA A 38 -15.91 1.60 -21.25
CA ALA A 38 -17.27 2.08 -21.44
C ALA A 38 -18.09 1.87 -20.17
N PHE A 39 -19.16 2.64 -20.03
CA PHE A 39 -20.06 2.60 -18.89
C PHE A 39 -21.47 2.27 -19.37
N VAL A 40 -22.20 1.46 -18.61
CA VAL A 40 -23.59 1.07 -18.86
C VAL A 40 -24.39 1.12 -17.55
N ASP A 41 -25.71 1.08 -17.63
CA ASP A 41 -26.53 0.97 -16.42
C ASP A 41 -26.33 -0.41 -15.73
N PRO A 42 -26.47 -0.49 -14.40
CA PRO A 42 -26.45 -1.77 -13.70
C PRO A 42 -27.52 -2.72 -14.24
N GLY A 43 -27.12 -3.94 -14.56
CA GLY A 43 -27.94 -4.95 -15.23
C GLY A 43 -27.80 -4.98 -16.75
N ASP A 44 -27.15 -3.99 -17.37
CA ASP A 44 -27.07 -3.89 -18.83
C ASP A 44 -25.76 -4.42 -19.42
N LYS A 45 -25.78 -4.58 -20.75
CA LYS A 45 -24.61 -4.84 -21.59
C LYS A 45 -24.56 -3.80 -22.70
N ILE A 46 -23.36 -3.36 -23.05
CA ILE A 46 -23.16 -2.51 -24.23
C ILE A 46 -23.72 -3.18 -25.49
N SER A 47 -24.37 -2.38 -26.34
CA SER A 47 -24.91 -2.83 -27.62
C SER A 47 -23.82 -2.95 -28.69
N LEU A 48 -24.03 -3.78 -29.73
CA LEU A 48 -23.13 -3.83 -30.88
C LEU A 48 -23.04 -2.45 -31.57
N GLU A 49 -24.17 -1.74 -31.67
CA GLU A 49 -24.22 -0.41 -32.29
C GLU A 49 -23.31 0.59 -31.57
N ASP A 50 -23.33 0.61 -30.23
CA ASP A 50 -22.44 1.47 -29.44
C ASP A 50 -20.98 1.04 -29.54
N CYS A 51 -20.71 -0.27 -29.51
CA CYS A 51 -19.37 -0.82 -29.72
C CYS A 51 -18.77 -0.35 -31.05
N GLU A 52 -19.53 -0.43 -32.13
CA GLU A 52 -19.07 -0.05 -33.47
C GLU A 52 -18.92 1.47 -33.62
N LYS A 53 -19.94 2.23 -33.19
CA LYS A 53 -19.98 3.69 -33.38
C LYS A 53 -19.02 4.45 -32.47
N ASN A 54 -18.97 4.08 -31.19
CA ASN A 54 -18.26 4.88 -30.17
C ASN A 54 -16.87 4.33 -29.85
N TYR A 55 -16.67 3.02 -30.02
CA TYR A 55 -15.43 2.35 -29.59
C TYR A 55 -14.66 1.68 -30.74
N ASN A 56 -15.28 1.53 -31.92
CA ASN A 56 -14.73 0.83 -33.07
C ASN A 56 -14.25 -0.59 -32.72
N CYS A 57 -15.15 -1.37 -32.11
CA CYS A 57 -14.94 -2.76 -31.72
C CYS A 57 -16.20 -3.60 -31.98
N GLN A 58 -16.05 -4.92 -31.96
CA GLN A 58 -17.09 -5.93 -32.07
C GLN A 58 -17.34 -6.58 -30.71
N LEU A 59 -18.50 -7.23 -30.53
CA LEU A 59 -18.89 -7.82 -29.24
C LEU A 59 -17.90 -8.86 -28.70
N HIS A 60 -17.18 -9.61 -29.55
CA HIS A 60 -16.18 -10.59 -29.10
C HIS A 60 -14.89 -9.94 -28.57
N GLU A 61 -14.75 -8.62 -28.71
CA GLU A 61 -13.64 -7.82 -28.18
C GLU A 61 -14.00 -7.15 -26.84
N VAL A 62 -15.22 -7.35 -26.36
CA VAL A 62 -15.77 -6.72 -25.17
C VAL A 62 -15.65 -7.65 -23.96
N THR A 63 -15.18 -7.11 -22.85
CA THR A 63 -15.16 -7.78 -21.56
C THR A 63 -15.96 -6.95 -20.56
N HIS A 64 -17.10 -7.49 -20.11
CA HIS A 64 -17.92 -6.90 -19.05
C HIS A 64 -17.43 -7.33 -17.68
N VAL A 65 -17.21 -6.36 -16.82
CA VAL A 65 -16.88 -6.53 -15.41
C VAL A 65 -17.93 -5.79 -14.60
N ASP A 66 -18.49 -6.47 -13.60
CA ASP A 66 -19.38 -5.86 -12.62
C ASP A 66 -20.55 -5.04 -13.21
N THR A 67 -21.25 -5.60 -14.20
CA THR A 67 -22.41 -4.91 -14.82
C THR A 67 -23.74 -5.52 -14.43
N GLY A 68 -23.79 -6.47 -13.51
CA GLY A 68 -24.96 -7.24 -13.12
C GLY A 68 -25.31 -8.43 -14.04
N LEU A 69 -24.66 -8.56 -15.22
CA LEU A 69 -24.86 -9.66 -16.20
C LEU A 69 -23.59 -10.02 -16.99
N GLY A 70 -22.42 -9.54 -16.57
CA GLY A 70 -21.14 -9.65 -17.27
C GLY A 70 -20.47 -11.03 -17.24
N GLU A 71 -19.32 -11.15 -17.91
CA GLU A 71 -18.47 -12.34 -17.82
C GLU A 71 -17.89 -12.48 -16.41
N PHE A 72 -17.40 -11.36 -15.86
CA PHE A 72 -16.86 -11.24 -14.51
C PHE A 72 -17.88 -10.52 -13.63
N ASP A 73 -18.85 -11.28 -13.16
CA ASP A 73 -19.98 -10.76 -12.39
C ASP A 73 -20.47 -11.81 -11.39
N HIS A 74 -20.96 -11.32 -10.24
CA HIS A 74 -21.36 -12.12 -9.09
C HIS A 74 -22.82 -11.90 -8.67
N HIS A 75 -23.57 -11.06 -9.38
CA HIS A 75 -24.97 -10.71 -9.05
C HIS A 75 -25.97 -11.81 -9.42
N GLN A 76 -25.57 -12.81 -10.22
CA GLN A 76 -26.44 -13.94 -10.53
C GLN A 76 -26.51 -14.91 -9.34
N VAL A 77 -27.70 -15.40 -9.01
CA VAL A 77 -27.95 -16.26 -7.84
C VAL A 77 -27.06 -17.50 -7.82
N GLU A 78 -26.72 -18.03 -8.99
CA GLU A 78 -25.88 -19.23 -9.13
C GLU A 78 -24.38 -18.96 -8.92
N ARG A 79 -23.97 -17.69 -8.96
CA ARG A 79 -22.57 -17.23 -8.82
C ARG A 79 -22.32 -16.46 -7.54
N ALA A 80 -23.35 -15.88 -6.96
CA ALA A 80 -23.28 -15.14 -5.71
C ALA A 80 -22.76 -16.04 -4.58
N ALA A 81 -21.65 -15.65 -3.97
CA ALA A 81 -21.11 -16.31 -2.79
C ALA A 81 -20.39 -15.30 -1.88
N PRO A 82 -20.32 -15.53 -0.55
CA PRO A 82 -19.85 -14.52 0.43
C PRO A 82 -18.40 -14.03 0.30
N ASN A 83 -17.63 -14.55 -0.65
CA ASN A 83 -16.23 -14.16 -0.87
C ASN A 83 -15.93 -14.01 -2.37
N ILE A 84 -16.95 -13.73 -3.17
CA ILE A 84 -16.82 -13.56 -4.62
C ILE A 84 -17.33 -12.18 -4.99
N SER A 85 -16.42 -11.36 -5.47
CA SER A 85 -16.67 -10.08 -6.15
C SER A 85 -16.18 -10.17 -7.60
N ALA A 86 -16.57 -9.25 -8.49
CA ALA A 86 -16.05 -9.18 -9.85
C ALA A 86 -14.51 -9.10 -9.86
N SER A 87 -13.91 -8.31 -8.96
CA SER A 87 -12.45 -8.22 -8.83
C SER A 87 -11.82 -9.57 -8.48
N SER A 88 -12.45 -10.36 -7.62
CA SER A 88 -11.96 -11.69 -7.27
C SER A 88 -11.99 -12.65 -8.47
N LEU A 89 -13.03 -12.57 -9.31
CA LEU A 89 -13.16 -13.37 -10.53
C LEU A 89 -12.10 -12.97 -11.57
N VAL A 90 -11.85 -11.67 -11.72
CA VAL A 90 -10.75 -11.17 -12.57
C VAL A 90 -9.40 -11.62 -12.01
N TYR A 91 -9.19 -11.57 -10.69
CA TYR A 91 -7.96 -12.04 -10.07
C TYR A 91 -7.71 -13.53 -10.33
N ASP A 92 -8.74 -14.38 -10.25
CA ASP A 92 -8.65 -15.80 -10.59
C ASP A 92 -8.30 -16.01 -12.08
N TYR A 93 -8.90 -15.22 -12.98
CA TYR A 93 -8.53 -15.21 -14.39
C TYR A 93 -7.06 -14.82 -14.59
N ILE A 94 -6.60 -13.76 -13.94
CA ILE A 94 -5.21 -13.31 -14.00
C ILE A 94 -4.28 -14.40 -13.49
N CYS A 95 -4.56 -15.03 -12.34
CA CYS A 95 -3.72 -16.10 -11.80
C CYS A 95 -3.70 -17.35 -12.70
N LYS A 96 -4.79 -17.62 -13.44
CA LYS A 96 -4.82 -18.73 -14.41
C LYS A 96 -3.90 -18.47 -15.61
N HIS A 97 -3.81 -17.23 -16.08
CA HIS A 97 -3.01 -16.86 -17.25
C HIS A 97 -1.57 -16.43 -16.89
N TYR A 98 -1.37 -15.94 -15.67
CA TYR A 98 -0.12 -15.48 -15.10
C TYR A 98 0.08 -16.13 -13.71
N PRO A 99 0.51 -17.40 -13.66
CA PRO A 99 0.57 -18.17 -12.41
C PRO A 99 1.45 -17.58 -11.31
N ASP A 100 2.44 -16.75 -11.66
CA ASP A 100 3.30 -16.03 -10.70
C ASP A 100 2.50 -15.05 -9.81
N LYS A 101 1.34 -14.57 -10.28
CA LYS A 101 0.47 -13.66 -9.52
C LYS A 101 -0.22 -14.31 -8.34
N LYS A 102 -0.26 -15.65 -8.29
CA LYS A 102 -0.79 -16.39 -7.16
C LYS A 102 0.08 -16.23 -5.90
N ASP A 103 1.38 -16.04 -6.08
CA ASP A 103 2.33 -15.88 -4.97
C ASP A 103 2.53 -14.40 -4.57
N ASP A 104 1.84 -13.48 -5.26
CA ASP A 104 1.90 -12.05 -4.97
C ASP A 104 1.01 -11.66 -3.78
N GLN A 105 1.64 -11.58 -2.61
CA GLN A 105 0.95 -11.25 -1.36
C GLN A 105 0.35 -9.83 -1.35
N ALA A 106 0.93 -8.90 -2.08
CA ALA A 106 0.43 -7.52 -2.14
C ALA A 106 -0.84 -7.47 -2.98
N LEU A 107 -0.82 -8.12 -4.15
CA LEU A 107 -1.98 -8.23 -5.03
C LEU A 107 -3.14 -8.97 -4.34
N ALA A 108 -2.87 -10.12 -3.73
CA ALA A 108 -3.88 -10.88 -2.99
C ALA A 108 -4.51 -10.05 -1.85
N ALA A 109 -3.73 -9.21 -1.18
CA ALA A 109 -4.24 -8.33 -0.13
C ALA A 109 -5.14 -7.20 -0.66
N VAL A 110 -4.82 -6.63 -1.83
CA VAL A 110 -5.68 -5.64 -2.50
C VAL A 110 -7.03 -6.27 -2.86
N VAL A 111 -7.01 -7.41 -3.57
CA VAL A 111 -8.22 -8.11 -4.01
C VAL A 111 -9.08 -8.50 -2.81
N LYS A 112 -8.47 -9.07 -1.76
CA LYS A 112 -9.17 -9.41 -0.53
C LYS A 112 -9.87 -8.18 0.08
N HIS A 113 -9.20 -7.04 0.16
CA HIS A 113 -9.80 -5.83 0.70
C HIS A 113 -10.99 -5.35 -0.14
N ILE A 114 -10.86 -5.36 -1.47
CA ILE A 114 -11.95 -4.99 -2.39
C ILE A 114 -13.16 -5.90 -2.16
N THR A 115 -12.95 -7.22 -2.13
CA THR A 115 -14.03 -8.19 -1.86
C THR A 115 -14.65 -7.99 -0.48
N GLU A 116 -13.86 -7.65 0.55
CA GLU A 116 -14.41 -7.34 1.87
C GLU A 116 -15.35 -6.12 1.84
N ILE A 117 -14.99 -5.05 1.12
CA ILE A 117 -15.83 -3.85 0.93
C ILE A 117 -17.10 -4.17 0.14
N ASP A 118 -16.97 -4.91 -0.96
CA ASP A 118 -18.09 -5.32 -1.81
C ASP A 118 -19.16 -6.12 -1.02
N HIS A 119 -18.73 -6.86 0.00
CA HIS A 119 -19.60 -7.62 0.90
C HIS A 119 -20.02 -6.85 2.15
N PHE A 120 -19.78 -5.53 2.19
CA PHE A 120 -20.12 -4.65 3.29
C PHE A 120 -19.50 -5.09 4.64
N ASN A 121 -18.36 -5.79 4.62
CA ASN A 121 -17.75 -6.34 5.82
C ASN A 121 -17.09 -5.26 6.70
N GLU A 122 -16.80 -4.10 6.13
CA GLU A 122 -16.13 -3.00 6.80
C GLU A 122 -16.91 -2.43 7.98
N ILE A 123 -18.23 -2.60 8.02
CA ILE A 123 -19.04 -2.19 9.17
C ILE A 123 -18.61 -2.88 10.48
N ASN A 124 -17.94 -4.03 10.36
CA ASN A 124 -17.45 -4.80 11.50
C ASN A 124 -16.03 -4.40 11.93
N TRP A 125 -15.35 -3.53 11.17
CA TRP A 125 -14.01 -3.07 11.51
C TRP A 125 -14.07 -2.09 12.68
N ALA A 126 -13.09 -2.18 13.58
CA ALA A 126 -13.04 -1.31 14.76
C ALA A 126 -13.00 0.17 14.37
N GLU A 127 -12.32 0.49 13.27
CA GLU A 127 -12.16 1.82 12.73
C GLU A 127 -13.43 2.41 12.12
N ALA A 128 -14.41 1.60 11.71
CA ALA A 128 -15.59 2.08 10.97
C ALA A 128 -16.46 3.08 11.75
N LYS A 129 -16.27 3.16 13.07
CA LYS A 129 -16.96 4.12 13.96
C LYS A 129 -16.28 5.48 14.05
N GLU A 130 -15.09 5.62 13.48
CA GLU A 130 -14.24 6.80 13.62
C GLU A 130 -14.25 7.63 12.33
N ASP A 131 -14.33 8.95 12.41
CA ASP A 131 -14.33 9.84 11.22
C ASP A 131 -13.11 9.64 10.31
N ARG A 132 -11.97 9.21 10.89
CA ARG A 132 -10.76 8.92 10.11
C ARG A 132 -10.96 7.78 9.10
N PHE A 133 -11.98 6.95 9.27
CA PHE A 133 -12.32 5.86 8.36
C PHE A 133 -12.84 6.37 7.01
N THR A 134 -13.46 7.55 6.97
CA THR A 134 -13.92 8.22 5.74
C THR A 134 -12.77 8.57 4.80
N PHE A 135 -11.52 8.56 5.29
CA PHE A 135 -10.32 8.73 4.46
C PHE A 135 -9.83 7.42 3.81
N SER A 136 -10.58 6.33 3.94
CA SER A 136 -10.32 5.07 3.23
C SER A 136 -10.69 5.17 1.75
N LEU A 137 -10.09 4.32 0.92
CA LEU A 137 -10.22 4.42 -0.54
C LEU A 137 -11.68 4.32 -1.01
N HIS A 138 -12.43 3.31 -0.57
CA HIS A 138 -13.84 3.15 -0.96
C HIS A 138 -14.69 4.36 -0.53
N SER A 139 -14.46 4.90 0.67
CA SER A 139 -15.14 6.10 1.15
C SER A 139 -14.81 7.33 0.30
N LEU A 140 -13.55 7.48 -0.14
CA LEU A 140 -13.14 8.57 -1.03
C LEU A 140 -13.67 8.43 -2.46
N ILE A 141 -13.78 7.19 -2.97
CA ILE A 141 -14.40 6.89 -4.26
C ILE A 141 -15.87 7.31 -4.21
N HIS A 142 -16.62 6.87 -3.20
CA HIS A 142 -18.01 7.30 -3.02
C HIS A 142 -18.11 8.82 -2.79
N GLY A 143 -17.13 9.39 -2.09
CA GLY A 143 -16.99 10.83 -1.90
C GLY A 143 -16.95 11.65 -3.20
N HIS A 144 -16.50 11.06 -4.30
CA HIS A 144 -16.42 11.70 -5.62
C HIS A 144 -17.79 12.16 -6.12
N GLU A 145 -18.85 11.41 -5.80
CA GLU A 145 -20.24 11.69 -6.18
C GLU A 145 -20.79 12.99 -5.59
N PHE A 146 -20.17 13.52 -4.52
CA PHE A 146 -20.69 14.69 -3.78
C PHE A 146 -20.02 16.02 -4.13
N VAL A 147 -18.95 16.04 -4.93
CA VAL A 147 -18.12 17.25 -5.10
C VAL A 147 -18.42 18.02 -6.39
N ASN A 148 -18.83 17.33 -7.47
CA ASN A 148 -19.11 17.95 -8.78
C ASN A 148 -20.25 17.21 -9.50
N LEU A 149 -20.64 17.69 -10.69
CA LEU A 149 -21.41 16.86 -11.62
C LEU A 149 -20.64 15.55 -11.84
N HIS A 150 -21.30 14.45 -11.53
CA HIS A 150 -20.75 13.11 -11.58
C HIS A 150 -20.08 12.79 -12.92
N ASN A 151 -18.91 12.16 -12.88
CA ASN A 151 -18.16 11.77 -14.06
C ASN A 151 -17.49 10.41 -13.85
N ASP A 152 -18.07 9.36 -14.44
CA ASP A 152 -17.62 7.98 -14.30
C ASP A 152 -16.14 7.80 -14.65
N GLN A 153 -15.69 8.44 -15.73
CA GLN A 153 -14.32 8.32 -16.18
C GLN A 153 -13.33 8.93 -15.18
N SER A 154 -13.70 10.06 -14.56
CA SER A 154 -12.86 10.68 -13.53
C SER A 154 -12.83 9.86 -12.24
N GLN A 155 -13.96 9.30 -11.82
CA GLN A 155 -14.04 8.43 -10.64
C GLN A 155 -13.21 7.15 -10.85
N LEU A 156 -13.38 6.52 -12.02
CA LEU A 156 -12.58 5.37 -12.42
C LEU A 156 -11.08 5.68 -12.39
N ASN A 157 -10.65 6.76 -13.06
CA ASN A 157 -9.23 7.12 -13.12
C ASN A 157 -8.64 7.38 -11.73
N PHE A 158 -9.38 8.07 -10.85
CA PHE A 158 -8.96 8.27 -9.47
C PHE A 158 -8.74 6.94 -8.75
N GLY A 159 -9.69 6.02 -8.83
CA GLY A 159 -9.58 4.73 -8.17
C GLY A 159 -8.47 3.84 -8.77
N LEU A 160 -8.26 3.87 -10.11
CA LEU A 160 -7.16 3.17 -10.77
C LEU A 160 -5.79 3.64 -10.23
N GLU A 161 -5.56 4.96 -10.17
CA GLU A 161 -4.32 5.51 -9.62
C GLU A 161 -4.14 5.18 -8.13
N ALA A 162 -5.21 5.30 -7.36
CA ALA A 162 -5.18 5.00 -5.93
C ALA A 162 -4.85 3.52 -5.66
N LEU A 163 -5.38 2.60 -6.47
CA LEU A 163 -5.04 1.17 -6.39
C LEU A 163 -3.58 0.90 -6.75
N ASP A 164 -3.01 1.60 -7.74
CA ASP A 164 -1.56 1.52 -8.03
C ASP A 164 -0.72 1.95 -6.83
N TYR A 165 -1.09 3.04 -6.16
CA TYR A 165 -0.39 3.49 -4.94
C TYR A 165 -0.56 2.52 -3.77
N ALA A 166 -1.77 1.99 -3.56
CA ALA A 166 -2.04 1.00 -2.52
C ALA A 166 -1.23 -0.28 -2.74
N TYR A 167 -1.21 -0.80 -3.97
CA TYR A 167 -0.43 -1.98 -4.34
C TYR A 167 1.07 -1.76 -4.18
N ALA A 168 1.60 -0.60 -4.61
CA ALA A 168 3.00 -0.26 -4.41
C ALA A 168 3.37 -0.18 -2.92
N ALA A 169 2.53 0.47 -2.09
CA ALA A 169 2.73 0.56 -0.66
C ALA A 169 2.67 -0.82 0.03
N LEU A 170 1.73 -1.68 -0.38
CA LEU A 170 1.63 -3.05 0.14
C LEU A 170 2.85 -3.89 -0.25
N THR A 171 3.36 -3.74 -1.48
CA THR A 171 4.58 -4.41 -1.95
C THR A 171 5.77 -4.02 -1.07
N GLN A 172 5.95 -2.72 -0.79
CA GLN A 172 7.00 -2.24 0.13
C GLN A 172 6.78 -2.80 1.54
N ARG A 173 5.55 -2.82 2.03
CA ARG A 173 5.19 -3.33 3.36
C ARG A 173 5.52 -4.81 3.51
N TYR A 174 5.16 -5.67 2.55
CA TYR A 174 5.46 -7.10 2.60
C TYR A 174 6.97 -7.37 2.50
N SER A 175 7.67 -6.68 1.59
CA SER A 175 9.13 -6.74 1.51
C SER A 175 9.82 -6.33 2.81
N ALA A 176 9.32 -5.29 3.49
CA ALA A 176 9.83 -4.86 4.78
C ALA A 176 9.56 -5.89 5.90
N LYS A 177 8.37 -6.51 5.95
CA LYS A 177 8.08 -7.59 6.90
C LYS A 177 9.07 -8.75 6.77
N GLU A 178 9.30 -9.20 5.53
CA GLU A 178 10.27 -10.26 5.25
C GLU A 178 11.70 -9.86 5.61
N THR A 179 12.06 -8.61 5.34
CA THR A 179 13.38 -8.07 5.68
C THR A 179 13.61 -8.04 7.18
N ILE A 180 12.62 -7.57 7.97
CA ILE A 180 12.68 -7.60 9.45
C ILE A 180 12.89 -9.03 9.93
N LYS A 181 12.08 -9.98 9.44
CA LYS A 181 12.14 -11.39 9.85
C LYS A 181 13.49 -12.05 9.55
N LYS A 182 14.10 -11.74 8.39
CA LYS A 182 15.32 -12.41 7.91
C LYS A 182 16.62 -11.71 8.33
N LYS A 183 16.61 -10.38 8.46
CA LYS A 183 17.83 -9.57 8.65
C LYS A 183 17.82 -8.74 9.92
N GLY A 184 16.72 -8.71 10.66
CA GLY A 184 16.59 -8.01 11.92
C GLY A 184 17.55 -8.53 12.98
N GLN A 185 18.25 -7.62 13.66
CA GLN A 185 19.11 -7.90 14.79
C GLN A 185 18.46 -7.33 16.04
N GLU A 186 17.90 -8.20 16.87
CA GLU A 186 17.25 -7.81 18.10
C GLU A 186 18.27 -7.48 19.21
N PHE A 187 17.95 -6.49 20.04
CA PHE A 187 18.70 -6.19 21.25
C PHE A 187 17.81 -5.54 22.31
N ASN A 188 18.27 -5.51 23.56
CA ASN A 188 17.51 -4.90 24.67
C ASN A 188 18.23 -3.67 25.23
N ILE A 189 17.44 -2.73 25.74
CA ILE A 189 17.83 -1.60 26.58
C ILE A 189 16.76 -1.43 27.68
N ASN A 190 16.93 -0.47 28.59
CA ASN A 190 16.06 -0.28 29.76
C ASN A 190 14.59 0.01 29.44
N ILE A 191 14.26 0.45 28.22
CA ILE A 191 12.87 0.69 27.78
C ILE A 191 12.24 -0.52 27.08
N GLY A 192 13.01 -1.58 26.78
CA GLY A 192 12.51 -2.83 26.18
C GLY A 192 13.24 -3.27 24.90
N LEU A 193 12.57 -4.14 24.15
CA LEU A 193 13.10 -4.79 22.94
C LEU A 193 13.28 -3.79 21.80
N CYS A 194 14.42 -3.87 21.12
CA CYS A 194 14.85 -2.98 20.05
C CYS A 194 15.29 -3.77 18.82
N LEU A 195 15.31 -3.10 17.67
CA LEU A 195 15.70 -3.70 16.39
C LEU A 195 16.79 -2.88 15.72
N ALA A 196 17.84 -3.55 15.25
CA ALA A 196 18.80 -2.98 14.32
C ALA A 196 18.71 -3.71 12.98
N ILE A 197 18.71 -2.98 11.87
CA ILE A 197 18.55 -3.59 10.54
C ILE A 197 19.27 -2.80 9.46
N GLU A 198 19.83 -3.53 8.50
CA GLU A 198 20.33 -2.96 7.25
C GLU A 198 19.33 -3.23 6.12
N SER A 199 18.79 -2.16 5.53
CA SER A 199 17.73 -2.25 4.52
C SER A 199 17.60 -0.95 3.73
N GLY A 200 17.37 -1.02 2.42
CA GLY A 200 16.94 0.12 1.58
C GLY A 200 15.48 0.53 1.77
N ASN A 201 14.67 -0.31 2.43
CA ASN A 201 13.25 -0.10 2.63
C ASN A 201 12.95 0.60 3.97
N ASP A 202 12.44 1.82 3.91
CA ASP A 202 12.19 2.65 5.09
C ASP A 202 11.00 2.19 5.94
N ASP A 203 10.06 1.44 5.35
CA ASP A 203 8.88 0.91 6.06
C ASP A 203 9.25 -0.04 7.19
N THR A 204 10.46 -0.61 7.14
CA THR A 204 11.02 -1.47 8.19
C THR A 204 10.95 -0.81 9.57
N ILE A 205 11.15 0.51 9.66
CA ILE A 205 11.09 1.23 10.94
C ILE A 205 9.67 1.25 11.50
N LYS A 206 8.70 1.70 10.71
CA LYS A 206 7.30 1.83 11.14
C LYS A 206 6.71 0.45 11.46
N LEU A 207 6.99 -0.54 10.62
CA LEU A 207 6.53 -1.92 10.83
C LEU A 207 7.09 -2.55 12.09
N ALA A 208 8.39 -2.38 12.37
CA ALA A 208 8.98 -2.86 13.60
C ALA A 208 8.33 -2.21 14.83
N GLN A 209 8.10 -0.89 14.81
CA GLN A 209 7.41 -0.23 15.92
C GLN A 209 5.99 -0.76 16.16
N ILE A 210 5.24 -1.05 15.08
CA ILE A 210 3.93 -1.73 15.15
C ILE A 210 4.06 -3.13 15.78
N GLN A 211 5.15 -3.85 15.50
CA GLN A 211 5.45 -5.18 16.08
C GLN A 211 5.93 -5.11 17.55
N GLY A 212 6.01 -3.93 18.15
CA GLY A 212 6.33 -3.77 19.58
C GLY A 212 7.75 -3.31 19.89
N TYR A 213 8.62 -3.18 18.89
CA TYR A 213 9.99 -2.68 19.10
C TYR A 213 9.98 -1.22 19.58
N GLN A 214 10.66 -0.97 20.70
CA GLN A 214 10.68 0.31 21.40
C GLN A 214 11.61 1.33 20.73
N LEU A 215 12.71 0.85 20.15
CA LEU A 215 13.64 1.63 19.37
C LEU A 215 14.11 0.83 18.16
N VAL A 216 14.17 1.50 17.01
CA VAL A 216 14.61 0.89 15.75
C VAL A 216 15.75 1.71 15.16
N VAL A 217 16.85 1.03 14.83
CA VAL A 217 17.99 1.54 14.09
C VAL A 217 17.96 0.93 12.70
N ARG A 218 17.77 1.74 11.67
CA ARG A 218 17.89 1.33 10.28
C ARG A 218 19.14 1.96 9.68
N LYS A 219 20.00 1.17 9.06
CA LYS A 219 21.02 1.66 8.14
C LYS A 219 20.60 1.34 6.69
N ASP A 220 20.60 2.36 5.85
CA ASP A 220 20.35 2.22 4.42
C ASP A 220 21.51 1.46 3.76
N SER A 221 21.22 0.35 3.07
CA SER A 221 22.24 -0.52 2.47
C SER A 221 22.93 0.11 1.26
N GLU A 222 22.32 1.10 0.61
CA GLU A 222 22.87 1.75 -0.58
C GLU A 222 23.49 3.10 -0.23
N GLN A 223 22.76 3.92 0.51
CA GLN A 223 23.14 5.30 0.81
C GLN A 223 23.94 5.42 2.11
N GLY A 224 23.97 4.37 2.95
CA GLY A 224 24.66 4.37 4.24
C GLY A 224 24.00 5.24 5.33
N PHE A 225 22.91 5.94 5.01
CA PHE A 225 22.16 6.79 5.93
C PHE A 225 21.58 5.99 7.09
N ILE A 226 21.62 6.56 8.29
CA ILE A 226 21.14 5.90 9.51
C ILE A 226 19.93 6.63 10.06
N ARG A 227 18.88 5.90 10.41
CA ARG A 227 17.69 6.44 11.07
C ARG A 227 17.46 5.69 12.37
N ILE A 228 17.36 6.44 13.45
CA ILE A 228 17.09 5.92 14.79
C ILE A 228 15.77 6.52 15.22
N LYS A 229 14.77 5.68 15.45
CA LYS A 229 13.44 6.13 15.91
C LYS A 229 12.98 5.31 17.10
N ALA A 230 12.69 6.00 18.19
CA ALA A 230 11.97 5.46 19.34
C ALA A 230 10.46 5.55 19.11
N ARG A 231 9.70 4.65 19.72
CA ARG A 231 8.24 4.74 19.71
C ARG A 231 7.77 6.04 20.38
N PRO A 232 6.71 6.71 19.87
CA PRO A 232 6.20 7.93 20.47
C PRO A 232 5.80 7.79 21.94
N ASP A 233 5.27 6.63 22.32
CA ASP A 233 4.76 6.30 23.65
C ASP A 233 5.82 5.67 24.58
N SER A 234 7.07 5.50 24.14
CA SER A 234 8.14 4.93 24.96
C SER A 234 8.43 5.74 26.23
N LYS A 235 8.56 5.04 27.36
CA LYS A 235 8.83 5.59 28.70
C LYS A 235 10.08 4.99 29.31
N ASN A 236 10.80 5.78 30.10
CA ASN A 236 11.86 5.32 30.99
C ASN A 236 11.27 4.50 32.16
N PRO A 237 12.08 3.71 32.89
CA PRO A 237 11.63 2.96 34.06
C PRO A 237 10.99 3.82 35.18
N ASP A 238 11.39 5.09 35.27
CA ASP A 238 10.83 6.08 36.21
C ASP A 238 9.50 6.71 35.73
N GLY A 239 8.98 6.30 34.57
CA GLY A 239 7.76 6.81 33.97
C GLY A 239 7.93 8.08 33.12
N SER A 240 9.13 8.68 33.10
CA SER A 240 9.41 9.85 32.26
C SER A 240 9.44 9.48 30.77
N SER A 241 9.28 10.49 29.89
CA SER A 241 9.36 10.24 28.44
C SER A 241 10.79 9.90 28.03
N PHE A 242 10.97 8.78 27.32
CA PHE A 242 12.27 8.44 26.75
C PHE A 242 12.66 9.41 25.62
N ASP A 243 13.94 9.76 25.49
CA ASP A 243 14.43 10.55 24.37
C ASP A 243 15.85 10.15 23.93
N LEU A 244 16.22 10.57 22.72
CA LEU A 244 17.50 10.26 22.08
C LEU A 244 18.57 11.34 22.33
N LYS A 245 18.38 12.27 23.27
CA LYS A 245 19.28 13.43 23.44
C LYS A 245 20.71 13.00 23.80
N LYS A 246 20.85 12.09 24.78
CA LYS A 246 22.17 11.56 25.17
C LYS A 246 22.88 10.84 24.02
N LEU A 247 22.12 10.14 23.18
CA LEU A 247 22.66 9.47 21.98
C LEU A 247 23.07 10.47 20.91
N GLU A 248 22.27 11.52 20.68
CA GLU A 248 22.59 12.61 19.77
C GLU A 248 23.92 13.26 20.15
N GLU A 249 24.08 13.66 21.41
CA GLU A 249 25.31 14.28 21.91
C GLU A 249 26.54 13.39 21.69
N ALA A 250 26.41 12.09 22.00
CA ALA A 250 27.48 11.12 21.81
C ALA A 250 27.83 10.90 20.33
N ILE A 251 26.82 10.80 19.45
CA ILE A 251 27.03 10.64 18.00
C ILE A 251 27.66 11.90 17.41
N SER A 252 27.18 13.09 17.78
CA SER A 252 27.71 14.37 17.29
C SER A 252 29.19 14.54 17.63
N GLN A 253 29.67 14.00 18.76
CA GLN A 253 31.10 13.98 19.10
C GLN A 253 31.90 12.96 18.27
N LEU A 254 31.34 11.77 18.03
CA LEU A 254 32.00 10.66 17.35
C LEU A 254 32.02 10.78 15.81
N ASP A 255 31.00 11.42 15.23
CA ASP A 255 30.76 11.47 13.79
C ASP A 255 30.50 12.89 13.28
N GLN A 256 31.46 13.78 13.56
CA GLN A 256 31.41 15.21 13.21
C GLN A 256 31.34 15.47 11.69
N SER A 257 31.68 14.47 10.87
CA SER A 257 31.69 14.60 9.41
C SER A 257 30.32 14.35 8.76
N ALA A 258 29.42 13.68 9.48
CA ALA A 258 28.10 13.33 8.99
C ALA A 258 27.07 14.37 9.38
N THR A 259 25.97 14.40 8.63
CA THR A 259 24.89 15.34 8.89
C THR A 259 23.78 14.67 9.68
N TRP A 260 23.79 14.86 11.00
CA TRP A 260 22.78 14.36 11.92
C TRP A 260 21.74 15.43 12.24
N PHE A 261 20.49 15.00 12.41
CA PHE A 261 19.37 15.84 12.79
C PHE A 261 18.57 15.17 13.90
N TYR A 262 18.49 15.85 15.04
CA TYR A 262 17.67 15.46 16.17
C TYR A 262 16.34 16.18 16.13
N HIS A 263 15.26 15.41 16.01
CA HIS A 263 13.92 15.94 15.89
C HIS A 263 13.43 16.49 17.24
N ALA A 264 12.67 17.60 17.21
CA ALA A 264 12.19 18.29 18.41
C ALA A 264 11.32 17.43 19.34
N SER A 265 10.71 16.35 18.84
CA SER A 265 9.98 15.37 19.68
C SER A 265 10.88 14.56 20.61
N GLY A 266 12.20 14.58 20.37
CA GLY A 266 13.19 13.76 21.05
C GLY A 266 13.19 12.28 20.67
N LYS A 267 12.25 11.83 19.83
CA LYS A 267 12.08 10.42 19.47
C LYS A 267 12.81 10.01 18.19
N MET A 268 13.43 10.93 17.47
CA MET A 268 14.09 10.63 16.20
C MET A 268 15.46 11.29 16.09
N LEU A 269 16.43 10.50 15.66
CA LEU A 269 17.77 10.94 15.29
C LEU A 269 18.06 10.42 13.87
N LEU A 270 18.18 11.35 12.93
CA LEU A 270 18.20 11.06 11.49
C LEU A 270 19.53 11.51 10.89
N ASN A 271 20.18 10.62 10.16
CA ASN A 271 21.31 10.94 9.31
C ASN A 271 20.85 10.92 7.85
N GLY A 272 20.64 12.11 7.29
CA GLY A 272 20.14 12.29 5.92
C GLY A 272 18.62 12.19 5.76
N SER A 273 18.07 13.06 4.91
CA SER A 273 16.66 13.04 4.48
C SER A 273 16.57 13.12 2.95
N SER A 274 15.44 12.74 2.35
CA SER A 274 15.25 12.87 0.90
C SER A 274 15.22 14.33 0.43
N GLY A 275 14.77 15.26 1.29
CA GLY A 275 14.61 16.68 0.96
C GLY A 275 15.90 17.53 1.03
N TRP A 276 17.01 17.01 1.56
CA TRP A 276 18.24 17.79 1.73
C TRP A 276 19.39 17.27 0.87
N ARG A 277 19.86 18.12 -0.05
CA ARG A 277 20.83 17.76 -1.10
C ARG A 277 22.29 17.67 -0.64
N GLN A 278 22.66 18.30 0.49
CA GLN A 278 24.06 18.36 0.99
C GLN A 278 24.33 17.40 2.17
N LYS A 279 23.50 16.37 2.30
CA LYS A 279 23.60 15.37 3.38
C LYS A 279 24.87 14.52 3.25
N LYS A 280 25.50 14.21 4.39
CA LYS A 280 26.66 13.33 4.48
C LYS A 280 26.32 12.11 5.34
N ALA A 281 26.46 10.92 4.76
CA ALA A 281 26.16 9.68 5.44
C ALA A 281 27.15 9.41 6.58
N SER A 282 26.65 8.81 7.65
CA SER A 282 27.46 8.39 8.79
C SER A 282 28.44 7.30 8.38
N LYS A 283 29.68 7.39 8.89
CA LYS A 283 30.67 6.31 8.76
C LYS A 283 30.46 5.21 9.80
N LEU A 284 29.60 5.42 10.79
CA LEU A 284 29.33 4.42 11.81
C LEU A 284 28.68 3.18 11.17
N SER A 285 29.19 2.00 11.51
CA SER A 285 28.53 0.73 11.21
C SER A 285 27.28 0.56 12.07
N LEU A 286 26.35 -0.28 11.61
CA LEU A 286 25.15 -0.61 12.37
C LEU A 286 25.50 -1.16 13.77
N LYS A 287 26.54 -2.01 13.86
CA LYS A 287 27.05 -2.55 15.12
C LYS A 287 27.56 -1.46 16.06
N GLN A 288 28.35 -0.51 15.56
CA GLN A 288 28.86 0.60 16.39
C GLN A 288 27.72 1.46 16.96
N VAL A 289 26.66 1.69 16.18
CA VAL A 289 25.48 2.41 16.67
C VAL A 289 24.76 1.62 17.75
N VAL A 290 24.57 0.31 17.56
CA VAL A 290 23.94 -0.57 18.57
C VAL A 290 24.75 -0.61 19.86
N ASP A 291 26.07 -0.77 19.77
CA ASP A 291 26.95 -0.81 20.95
C ASP A 291 26.90 0.51 21.73
N LEU A 292 26.85 1.65 21.02
CA LEU A 292 26.70 2.97 21.64
C LEU A 292 25.35 3.13 22.34
N ILE A 293 24.26 2.69 21.71
CA ILE A 293 22.92 2.70 22.30
C ILE A 293 22.87 1.86 23.58
N LYS A 294 23.42 0.64 23.55
CA LYS A 294 23.51 -0.23 24.74
C LYS A 294 24.28 0.45 25.86
N LYS A 295 25.43 1.06 25.56
CA LYS A 295 26.23 1.78 26.56
C LYS A 295 25.47 2.93 27.24
N ILE A 296 24.59 3.62 26.53
CA ILE A 296 23.88 4.80 27.03
C ILE A 296 22.60 4.42 27.78
N TYR A 297 21.92 3.35 27.35
CA TYR A 297 20.54 3.05 27.76
C TYR A 297 20.32 1.64 28.35
N SER A 298 21.34 0.80 28.46
CA SER A 298 21.30 -0.43 29.28
C SER A 298 21.86 -0.12 30.66
#